data_AF-A0A7C6L8Z1-F1
#
_entry.id   AF-A0A7C6L8Z1-F1
#
_cell.length_a   1.000
_cell.length_b   1.000
_cell.length_c   1.000
_cell.angle_alpha   90.00
_cell.angle_beta   90.00
_cell.angle_gamma   90.00
#
_symmetry.space_group_name_H-M   'P 1'
#
loop_
_entity.id
_entity.type
_entity.pdbx_description
1 polymer ?
#
loop_
_entity_poly.entity_id
_entity_poly.type
_entity_poly.pdbx_seq_one_letter_code
_entity_poly.pdbx_strand_id
1 'polypeptide(L)'
;RIMDMADNLVYVGIAFITMGMLMGAIWAKEAWGHYWSWDPKETWAAATWLGYLIYIHYRLRKTSKNKISAIMLICAFVLLQVCWYGVNYLPSAQGRSVHTYSVR
;
A
#
# COMPACT_ATOMS: atom_id res chain seq x y z
N ARG A 1 6.07 20.11 -15.60
CA ARG A 1 4.97 20.74 -14.83
C ARG A 1 3.97 19.71 -14.31
N ILE A 2 3.26 18.94 -15.17
CA ILE A 2 2.27 17.94 -14.69
C ILE A 2 2.95 16.83 -13.88
N MET A 3 4.09 16.31 -14.36
CA MET A 3 4.85 15.29 -13.63
C MET A 3 5.38 15.81 -12.28
N ASP A 4 5.86 17.05 -12.21
CA ASP A 4 6.38 17.61 -10.95
C ASP A 4 5.25 17.79 -9.90
N MET A 5 4.03 18.12 -10.36
CA MET A 5 2.84 18.13 -9.49
C MET A 5 2.47 16.71 -9.04
N ALA A 6 2.56 15.72 -9.92
CA ALA A 6 2.33 14.32 -9.56
C ALA A 6 3.37 13.81 -8.56
N ASP A 7 4.65 14.17 -8.73
CA ASP A 7 5.74 13.84 -7.81
C ASP A 7 5.44 14.39 -6.40
N ASN A 8 5.02 15.66 -6.30
CA ASN A 8 4.61 16.27 -5.03
C ASN A 8 3.42 15.56 -4.37
N LEU A 9 2.40 15.19 -5.15
CA LEU A 9 1.27 14.42 -4.64
C LEU A 9 1.69 13.04 -4.13
N VAL A 10 2.65 12.39 -4.79
CA VAL A 10 3.20 11.10 -4.33
C VAL A 10 3.99 11.25 -3.03
N TYR A 11 4.77 12.32 -2.87
CA TYR A 11 5.46 12.60 -1.60
C TYR A 11 4.49 12.79 -0.43
N VAL A 12 3.37 13.48 -0.67
CA VAL A 12 2.31 13.61 0.33
C VAL A 12 1.64 12.25 0.58
N GLY A 13 1.31 11.51 -0.48
CA GLY A 13 0.68 10.19 -0.39
C GLY A 13 1.50 9.18 0.40
N ILE A 14 2.83 9.12 0.19
CA ILE A 14 3.68 8.19 0.91
C ILE A 14 3.80 8.55 2.40
N ALA A 15 3.78 9.83 2.75
CA ALA A 15 3.75 10.27 4.14
C ALA A 15 2.46 9.80 4.84
N PHE A 16 1.30 9.98 4.19
CA PHE A 16 0.02 9.49 4.70
C PHE A 16 -0.04 7.97 4.82
N ILE A 17 0.43 7.22 3.82
CA ILE A 17 0.48 5.75 3.86
C ILE A 17 1.38 5.28 5.00
N THR A 18 2.55 5.89 5.17
CA THR A 18 3.48 5.54 6.25
C THR A 18 2.86 5.79 7.62
N MET A 19 2.24 6.96 7.83
CA MET A 19 1.55 7.28 9.08
C MET A 19 0.37 6.34 9.33
N GLY A 20 -0.43 6.05 8.29
CA GLY A 20 -1.55 5.12 8.36
C GLY A 20 -1.12 3.71 8.73
N MET A 21 -0.02 3.21 8.17
CA MET A 21 0.54 1.91 8.55
C MET A 21 1.04 1.89 10.00
N LEU A 22 1.69 2.95 10.47
CA LEU A 22 2.15 3.04 11.86
C LEU A 22 0.99 3.06 12.85
N MET A 23 -0.04 3.88 12.61
CA MET A 23 -1.26 3.87 13.44
C MET A 23 -1.99 2.53 13.36
N GLY A 24 -2.06 1.92 12.18
CA GLY A 24 -2.64 0.60 11.97
C GLY A 24 -1.93 -0.50 12.77
N ALA A 25 -0.59 -0.49 12.79
CA ALA A 25 0.20 -1.46 13.56
C ALA A 25 0.05 -1.30 15.08
N ILE A 26 -0.07 -0.07 15.57
CA ILE A 26 -0.34 0.20 17.01
C ILE A 26 -1.72 -0.35 17.37
N TRP A 27 -2.73 -0.08 16.55
CA TRP A 27 -4.08 -0.59 16.77
C TRP A 27 -4.16 -2.12 16.67
N ALA A 28 -3.45 -2.73 15.71
CA ALA A 28 -3.38 -4.19 15.55
C ALA A 28 -2.83 -4.89 16.80
N LYS A 29 -1.81 -4.31 17.45
CA LYS A 29 -1.31 -4.81 18.73
C LYS A 29 -2.37 -4.77 19.82
N GLU A 30 -3.19 -3.72 19.87
CA GLU A 30 -4.22 -3.58 20.88
C GLU A 30 -5.41 -4.49 20.63
N ALA A 31 -5.75 -4.75 19.37
CA ALA A 31 -6.81 -5.68 18.99
C ALA A 31 -6.39 -7.15 19.15
N TRP A 32 -5.21 -7.54 18.66
CA TRP A 32 -4.83 -8.95 18.43
C TRP A 32 -3.52 -9.37 19.10
N GLY A 33 -2.85 -8.48 19.85
CA GLY A 33 -1.64 -8.77 20.62
C GLY A 33 -0.33 -8.79 19.81
N HIS A 34 -0.40 -8.72 18.48
CA HIS A 34 0.75 -8.72 17.58
C HIS A 34 0.76 -7.45 16.71
N TYR A 35 1.95 -6.89 16.44
CA TYR A 35 2.13 -5.68 15.64
C TYR A 35 1.93 -5.90 14.13
N TRP A 36 2.13 -7.13 13.66
CA TRP A 36 2.10 -7.51 12.26
C TRP A 36 1.91 -9.03 12.15
N SER A 37 0.84 -9.46 11.48
CA SER A 37 0.45 -10.87 11.35
C SER A 37 0.64 -11.41 9.92
N TRP A 38 1.20 -10.61 9.01
CA TRP A 38 1.30 -10.96 7.58
C TRP A 38 -0.06 -11.31 6.97
N ASP A 39 -1.13 -10.72 7.51
CA ASP A 39 -2.45 -10.89 6.95
C ASP A 39 -2.43 -10.40 5.50
N PRO A 40 -3.29 -10.95 4.62
CA PRO A 40 -3.39 -10.49 3.24
C PRO A 40 -3.53 -8.96 3.18
N LYS A 41 -4.31 -8.34 4.07
CA LYS A 41 -4.49 -6.87 4.11
C LYS A 41 -3.20 -6.12 4.43
N GLU A 42 -2.41 -6.61 5.39
CA GLU A 42 -1.14 -6.00 5.81
C GLU A 42 -0.07 -6.15 4.72
N THR A 43 -0.01 -7.33 4.10
CA THR A 43 0.95 -7.64 3.03
C THR A 43 0.70 -6.77 1.79
N TRP A 44 -0.56 -6.59 1.40
CA TRP A 44 -0.91 -5.71 0.27
C TRP A 44 -0.68 -4.24 0.60
N ALA A 45 -0.93 -3.79 1.84
CA ALA A 45 -0.57 -2.45 2.27
C ALA A 45 0.95 -2.20 2.17
N ALA A 46 1.78 -3.13 2.64
CA ALA A 46 3.23 -3.05 2.50
C ALA A 46 3.67 -3.05 1.03
N ALA A 47 3.04 -3.86 0.17
CA ALA A 47 3.34 -3.88 -1.27
C ALA A 47 3.03 -2.54 -1.96
N THR A 48 1.92 -1.88 -1.59
CA THR A 48 1.57 -0.55 -2.13
C THR A 48 2.58 0.51 -1.70
N TRP A 49 2.97 0.50 -0.42
CA TRP A 49 3.99 1.38 0.12
C TRP A 49 5.33 1.20 -0.62
N LEU A 50 5.74 -0.05 -0.82
CA LEU A 50 6.96 -0.39 -1.56
C LEU A 50 6.88 0.07 -3.03
N GLY A 51 5.71 -0.08 -3.68
CA GLY A 51 5.47 0.43 -5.04
C GLY A 51 5.68 1.94 -5.18
N TYR A 52 5.14 2.72 -4.24
CA TYR A 52 5.37 4.18 -4.20
C TYR A 52 6.83 4.54 -3.87
N LEU A 53 7.50 3.76 -3.02
CA LEU A 53 8.90 3.97 -2.66
C LEU A 53 9.83 3.71 -3.86
N ILE A 54 9.58 2.65 -4.65
CA ILE A 54 10.31 2.39 -5.90
C ILE A 54 10.11 3.52 -6.90
N TYR A 55 8.89 4.06 -7.02
CA TYR A 55 8.61 5.20 -7.88
C TYR A 55 9.47 6.42 -7.50
N ILE A 56 9.51 6.78 -6.22
CA ILE A 56 10.34 7.90 -5.73
C ILE A 56 11.82 7.65 -6.00
N HIS A 57 12.30 6.44 -5.73
CA HIS A 57 13.70 6.07 -5.95
C HIS A 57 14.07 6.08 -7.44
N TYR A 58 13.13 5.74 -8.32
CA TYR A 58 13.31 5.86 -9.76
C TYR A 58 13.31 7.32 -10.22
N ARG A 59 12.50 8.19 -9.60
CA ARG A 59 12.43 9.63 -9.92
C ARG A 59 13.65 10.41 -9.46
N LEU A 60 14.34 9.96 -8.40
CA LEU A 60 15.58 10.57 -7.92
C LEU A 60 16.75 10.42 -8.92
N ARG A 61 16.68 9.50 -9.89
CA ARG A 61 17.72 9.32 -10.90
C ARG A 61 17.61 10.40 -11.98
N LYS A 62 18.73 11.03 -12.31
CA LYS A 62 18.84 12.15 -13.27
C LYS A 62 18.33 11.88 -14.70
N THR A 63 17.96 10.64 -15.06
CA THR A 63 17.53 10.21 -16.41
C THR A 63 16.14 9.55 -16.44
N SER A 64 15.27 9.87 -15.48
CA SER A 64 13.93 9.28 -15.41
C SER A 64 13.08 9.71 -16.62
N LYS A 65 12.75 8.75 -17.49
CA LYS A 65 11.84 9.00 -18.61
C LYS A 65 10.42 9.19 -18.05
N ASN A 66 9.79 10.31 -18.38
CA ASN A 66 8.43 10.64 -17.91
C ASN A 66 7.40 9.54 -18.24
N LYS A 67 7.54 8.83 -19.36
CA LYS A 67 6.68 7.69 -19.73
C LYS A 67 6.76 6.53 -18.74
N ILE A 68 7.98 6.20 -18.28
CA ILE A 68 8.20 5.09 -17.35
C ILE A 68 7.66 5.47 -15.96
N SER A 69 7.91 6.70 -15.52
CA SER A 69 7.33 7.23 -14.28
C SER A 69 5.78 7.14 -14.29
N ALA A 70 5.12 7.53 -15.38
CA ALA A 70 3.66 7.44 -15.48
C ALA A 70 3.15 6.00 -15.38
N ILE A 71 3.81 5.04 -16.05
CA ILE A 71 3.44 3.61 -15.97
C ILE A 71 3.61 3.08 -14.54
N MET A 72 4.72 3.40 -13.88
CA MET A 72 4.95 2.99 -12.49
C MET A 72 3.88 3.54 -11.54
N LEU A 73 3.42 4.78 -11.77
CA LEU A 73 2.37 5.41 -10.98
C LEU A 73 0.99 4.73 -11.19
N ILE A 74 0.68 4.34 -12.42
CA ILE A 74 -0.52 3.54 -12.74
C ILE A 74 -0.44 2.16 -12.07
N CYS A 75 0.72 1.49 -12.13
CA CYS A 75 0.91 0.21 -11.44
C CYS A 75 0.75 0.34 -9.91
N ALA A 76 1.31 1.39 -9.30
CA ALA A 76 1.13 1.66 -7.87
C ALA A 76 -0.34 1.92 -7.51
N PHE A 77 -1.07 2.63 -8.37
CA PHE A 77 -2.51 2.85 -8.20
C PHE A 77 -3.30 1.53 -8.29
N VAL A 78 -3.00 0.66 -9.25
CA VAL A 78 -3.63 -0.67 -9.36
C VAL A 78 -3.35 -1.51 -8.10
N LEU A 79 -2.12 -1.52 -7.60
CA LEU A 79 -1.78 -2.20 -6.34
C LEU A 79 -2.62 -1.67 -5.18
N LEU A 80 -2.86 -0.35 -5.12
CA LEU A 80 -3.69 0.27 -4.08
C LEU A 80 -5.16 -0.17 -4.20
N GLN A 81 -5.69 -0.27 -5.41
CA GLN A 81 -7.04 -0.81 -5.65
C GLN A 81 -7.13 -2.29 -5.24
N VAL A 82 -6.09 -3.09 -5.49
CA VAL A 82 -6.04 -4.49 -5.05
C VAL A 82 -5.98 -4.59 -3.52
N CYS A 83 -5.29 -3.68 -2.84
CA CYS A 83 -5.29 -3.62 -1.37
C CYS A 83 -6.68 -3.34 -0.79
N TRP A 84 -7.48 -2.47 -1.43
CA TRP A 84 -8.82 -2.11 -0.98
C TRP A 84 -9.89 -3.14 -1.37
N TYR A 85 -9.93 -3.51 -2.65
CA TYR A 85 -10.95 -4.41 -3.19
C TYR A 85 -10.46 -5.85 -3.26
N GLY A 86 -9.26 -6.09 -3.78
CA GLY A 86 -8.73 -7.42 -4.09
C GLY A 86 -8.53 -8.33 -2.87
N VAL A 87 -8.24 -7.77 -1.70
CA VAL A 87 -8.07 -8.57 -0.47
C VAL A 87 -9.38 -9.24 -0.02
N ASN A 88 -10.54 -8.66 -0.36
CA ASN A 88 -11.83 -9.28 -0.06
C ASN A 88 -12.15 -10.47 -0.99
N TYR A 89 -11.46 -10.60 -2.12
CA TYR A 89 -11.67 -11.67 -3.11
C TYR A 89 -10.60 -12.75 -3.10
N LEU A 90 -9.54 -12.60 -2.29
CA LEU A 90 -8.48 -13.61 -2.16
C LEU A 90 -8.94 -14.75 -1.24
N PRO A 91 -8.96 -16.02 -1.70
CA PRO A 91 -9.36 -17.18 -0.90
C PRO A 91 -8.48 -17.45 0.33
N SER A 92 -7.32 -16.81 0.43
CA SER A 92 -6.48 -16.80 1.64
C SER A 92 -7.11 -16.03 2.82
N ALA A 93 -8.07 -15.13 2.58
CA ALA A 93 -8.81 -14.44 3.64
C ALA A 93 -10.00 -15.26 4.17
N GLN A 94 -10.41 -16.33 3.47
CA GLN A 94 -11.61 -17.12 3.78
C GLN A 94 -11.42 -18.18 4.89
N GLY A 95 -10.32 -18.15 5.65
CA GLY A 95 -10.13 -19.11 6.75
C GLY A 95 -8.97 -18.89 7.72
N ARG A 96 -8.18 -17.82 7.57
CA ARG A 96 -7.08 -17.46 8.50
C ARG A 96 -7.10 -16.01 8.97
N SER A 97 -8.10 -15.22 8.59
CA SER A 97 -8.17 -13.81 9.00
C SER A 97 -9.06 -13.67 10.22
N VAL A 98 -8.55 -13.04 11.28
CA VAL A 98 -9.24 -12.75 12.54
C VAL A 98 -10.43 -11.77 12.36
N HIS A 99 -10.65 -11.27 11.14
CA HIS A 99 -11.74 -10.39 10.75
C HIS A 99 -12.93 -11.08 10.05
N THR A 100 -12.89 -12.40 9.81
CA THR A 100 -14.13 -13.12 9.51
C THR A 100 -14.88 -13.33 10.83
N TYR A 101 -15.78 -12.40 11.17
CA TYR A 101 -16.83 -12.70 12.13
C TYR A 101 -17.71 -13.76 11.49
N SER A 102 -17.38 -15.03 11.74
CA SER A 102 -18.32 -16.11 11.51
C SER A 102 -19.54 -15.80 12.37
N VAL A 103 -20.57 -15.26 11.74
CA VAL A 103 -21.91 -15.32 12.28
C VAL A 103 -22.20 -16.80 12.41
N ARG A 104 -22.19 -17.26 13.66
CA ARG A 104 -22.63 -18.60 14.03
C ARG A 104 -24.07 -18.80 13.60
#